data_AF-A0A821YJT4-F1
#
_entry.id   AF-A0A821YJT4-F1
#
_cell.length_a   1.000
_cell.length_b   1.000
_cell.length_c   1.000
_cell.angle_alpha   90.00
_cell.angle_beta   90.00
_cell.angle_gamma   90.00
#
_symmetry.space_group_name_H-M   'P 1'
#
loop_
_entity.id
_entity.type
_entity.pdbx_description
1 polymer ?
#
loop_
_entity_poly.entity_id
_entity_poly.type
_entity_poly.pdbx_seq_one_letter_code
_entity_poly.pdbx_strand_id
1 'polypeptide(L)'
;MEQYFCNPLAEPNNNNYHLSKYLIDKCNAIRSCDFRLSNLVLYKLTQQPYNDDILKFCFYEEIFWEIDDDLRDYEKDVLKNTFNIYRMYVNLYGNNSELHFKRYIREIEAQLSEQFNYLSIKYPEFIKRRREILDELIIQEITPTKFYITQNWDIPKPILDEHSWRTTRSNELLKTKGQSE
;
A
#
# COMPACT_ATOMS: atom_id res chain seq x y z
N MET A 1 6.40 12.30 -8.34
CA MET A 1 4.98 11.91 -8.54
C MET A 1 4.20 12.04 -7.26
N GLU A 2 4.63 11.41 -6.17
CA GLU A 2 4.01 11.52 -4.84
C GLU A 2 3.86 12.96 -4.33
N GLN A 3 4.86 13.82 -4.54
CA GLN A 3 4.78 15.25 -4.18
C GLN A 3 3.60 15.99 -4.83
N TYR A 4 3.17 15.57 -6.03
CA TYR A 4 1.97 16.13 -6.67
C TYR A 4 0.72 15.86 -5.82
N PHE A 5 0.65 14.68 -5.20
CA PHE A 5 -0.45 14.28 -4.33
C PHE A 5 -0.38 14.90 -2.94
N CYS A 6 0.81 15.02 -2.38
CA CYS A 6 1.00 15.43 -0.98
C CYS A 6 1.09 16.95 -0.78
N ASN A 7 1.62 17.72 -1.73
CA ASN A 7 1.79 19.16 -1.57
C ASN A 7 0.47 19.90 -1.34
N PRO A 8 -0.62 19.61 -2.09
CA PRO A 8 -1.91 20.27 -1.88
C PRO A 8 -2.53 19.91 -0.52
N LEU A 9 -2.20 18.75 0.04
CA LEU A 9 -2.66 18.32 1.38
C LEU A 9 -1.86 18.98 2.52
N ALA A 10 -0.79 19.71 2.20
CA ALA A 10 -0.06 20.51 3.18
C ALA A 10 -0.54 21.97 3.23
N GLU A 11 -1.34 22.41 2.26
CA GLU A 11 -1.78 23.79 2.13
C GLU A 11 -3.30 23.92 2.32
N PRO A 12 -3.79 24.56 3.40
CA PRO A 12 -5.21 24.58 3.77
C PRO A 12 -6.13 25.36 2.80
N ASN A 13 -5.60 26.03 1.77
CA ASN A 13 -6.35 26.93 0.88
C ASN A 13 -6.33 26.52 -0.60
N ASN A 14 -5.86 25.32 -0.94
CA ASN A 14 -5.75 24.90 -2.34
C ASN A 14 -7.08 24.33 -2.88
N ASN A 15 -8.07 25.22 -3.07
CA ASN A 15 -9.42 24.86 -3.56
C ASN A 15 -9.47 24.40 -5.03
N ASN A 16 -8.35 24.41 -5.75
CA ASN A 16 -8.26 23.98 -7.17
C ASN A 16 -7.82 22.52 -7.33
N TYR A 17 -7.65 21.79 -6.23
CA TYR A 17 -7.12 20.44 -6.28
C TYR A 17 -8.23 19.38 -6.32
N HIS A 18 -8.53 18.90 -7.53
CA HIS A 18 -9.44 17.78 -7.75
C HIS A 18 -8.66 16.48 -7.95
N LEU A 19 -8.43 15.76 -6.86
CA LEU A 19 -8.04 14.36 -6.93
C LEU A 19 -9.23 13.51 -7.37
N SER A 20 -9.01 12.61 -8.32
CA SER A 20 -9.99 11.57 -8.65
C SER A 20 -9.51 10.22 -8.14
N LYS A 21 -10.45 9.33 -7.81
CA LYS A 21 -10.15 7.93 -7.46
C LYS A 21 -9.25 7.27 -8.50
N TYR A 22 -9.54 7.50 -9.79
CA TYR A 22 -8.73 6.97 -10.89
C TYR A 22 -7.25 7.38 -10.82
N LEU A 23 -6.97 8.66 -10.55
CA LEU A 23 -5.58 9.13 -10.46
C LEU A 23 -4.85 8.55 -9.25
N ILE A 24 -5.55 8.41 -8.12
CA ILE A 24 -5.02 7.83 -6.89
C ILE A 24 -4.70 6.35 -7.09
N ASP A 25 -5.65 5.57 -7.61
CA ASP A 25 -5.44 4.14 -7.88
C ASP A 25 -4.32 3.92 -8.91
N LYS A 26 -4.25 4.78 -9.93
CA LYS A 26 -3.18 4.73 -10.94
C LYS A 26 -1.83 5.08 -10.33
N CYS A 27 -1.76 6.06 -9.43
CA CYS A 27 -0.55 6.40 -8.70
C CYS A 27 -0.08 5.22 -7.85
N ASN A 28 -1.01 4.54 -7.16
CA ASN A 28 -0.67 3.35 -6.37
C ASN A 28 -0.14 2.22 -7.26
N ALA A 29 -0.77 1.98 -8.42
CA ALA A 29 -0.36 0.94 -9.37
C ALA A 29 1.04 1.16 -9.99
N ILE A 30 1.46 2.42 -10.14
CA ILE A 30 2.78 2.77 -10.68
C ILE A 30 3.81 3.04 -9.59
N ARG A 31 3.38 3.21 -8.33
CA ARG A 31 4.28 3.17 -7.18
C ARG A 31 4.91 1.79 -7.18
N SER A 32 6.19 1.75 -7.52
CA SER A 32 6.91 0.49 -7.65
C SER A 32 7.50 0.11 -6.31
N CYS A 33 7.05 -1.00 -5.75
CA CYS A 33 7.90 -1.78 -4.87
C CYS A 33 8.98 -2.45 -5.74
N ASP A 34 10.14 -2.75 -5.15
CA ASP A 34 11.27 -3.32 -5.88
C ASP A 34 10.99 -4.71 -6.50
N PHE A 35 9.85 -5.35 -6.19
CA PHE A 35 9.54 -6.72 -6.63
C PHE A 35 9.38 -6.88 -8.16
N ARG A 36 8.53 -6.07 -8.82
CA ARG A 36 8.39 -6.16 -10.29
C ARG A 36 9.68 -5.77 -11.00
N LEU A 37 10.35 -4.74 -10.51
CA LEU A 37 11.64 -4.30 -11.07
C LEU A 37 12.69 -5.39 -10.93
N SER A 38 12.80 -6.00 -9.74
CA SER A 38 13.72 -7.12 -9.48
C SER A 38 13.42 -8.32 -10.39
N ASN A 39 12.16 -8.67 -10.58
CA ASN A 39 11.78 -9.74 -11.52
C ASN A 39 12.18 -9.41 -12.96
N LEU A 40 11.95 -8.18 -13.43
CA LEU A 40 12.36 -7.75 -14.77
C LEU A 40 13.88 -7.81 -14.95
N VAL A 41 14.64 -7.39 -13.93
CA VAL A 41 16.11 -7.50 -13.90
C VAL A 41 16.54 -8.96 -13.98
N LEU A 42 15.92 -9.86 -13.21
CA LEU A 42 16.22 -11.30 -13.24
C LEU A 42 15.97 -11.92 -14.62
N TYR A 43 14.85 -11.58 -15.28
CA TYR A 43 14.60 -12.02 -16.66
C TYR A 43 15.71 -11.56 -17.61
N LYS A 44 16.17 -10.31 -17.47
CA LYS A 44 17.25 -9.77 -18.31
C LYS A 44 18.59 -10.45 -18.05
N LEU A 45 18.94 -10.66 -16.80
CA LEU A 45 20.20 -11.32 -16.42
C LEU A 45 20.24 -12.78 -16.86
N THR A 46 19.09 -13.46 -16.85
CA THR A 46 18.97 -14.89 -17.25
C THR A 46 18.67 -15.08 -18.74
N GLN A 47 18.51 -13.98 -19.50
CA GLN A 47 18.11 -13.98 -20.91
C GLN A 47 16.80 -14.75 -21.18
N GLN A 48 15.94 -14.85 -20.18
CA GLN A 48 14.64 -15.50 -20.29
C GLN A 48 13.61 -14.50 -20.83
N PRO A 49 12.64 -14.94 -21.65
CA PRO A 49 11.51 -14.11 -22.02
C PRO A 49 10.70 -13.74 -20.78
N TYR A 50 10.12 -12.55 -20.78
CA TYR A 50 9.22 -12.12 -19.73
C TYR A 50 8.01 -13.05 -19.67
N ASN A 51 7.57 -13.37 -18.45
CA ASN A 51 6.32 -14.07 -18.23
C ASN A 51 5.27 -13.06 -17.73
N ASP A 52 4.41 -12.62 -18.64
CA ASP A 52 3.39 -11.61 -18.34
C ASP A 52 2.41 -12.05 -17.26
N ASP A 53 2.10 -13.35 -17.15
CA ASP A 53 1.20 -13.87 -16.12
C ASP A 53 1.82 -13.77 -14.72
N ILE A 54 3.11 -14.11 -14.60
CA ILE A 54 3.86 -13.96 -13.35
C ILE A 54 4.01 -12.48 -12.99
N LEU A 55 4.36 -11.63 -13.97
CA LEU A 55 4.48 -10.18 -13.74
C LEU A 55 3.14 -9.55 -13.31
N LYS A 56 2.02 -10.04 -13.87
CA LYS A 56 0.67 -9.63 -13.46
C LYS A 56 0.34 -10.07 -12.04
N PHE A 57 0.74 -11.28 -11.63
CA PHE A 57 0.61 -11.70 -10.24
C PHE A 57 1.45 -10.83 -9.30
N CYS A 58 2.73 -10.59 -9.63
CA CYS A 58 3.61 -9.72 -8.86
C CYS A 58 3.03 -8.30 -8.72
N PHE A 59 2.35 -7.79 -9.74
CA PHE A 59 1.68 -6.48 -9.68
C PHE A 59 0.60 -6.40 -8.59
N TYR A 60 -0.31 -7.37 -8.52
CA TYR A 60 -1.36 -7.34 -7.49
C TYR A 60 -0.82 -7.64 -6.10
N GLU A 61 0.17 -8.52 -6.01
CA GLU A 61 0.85 -8.84 -4.76
C GLU A 61 1.59 -7.62 -4.20
N GLU A 62 2.25 -6.86 -5.07
CA GLU A 62 2.89 -5.60 -4.73
C GLU A 62 1.87 -4.60 -4.16
N ILE A 63 0.76 -4.36 -4.84
CA ILE A 63 -0.30 -3.47 -4.34
C ILE A 63 -0.80 -3.92 -2.95
N PHE A 64 -0.95 -5.22 -2.75
CA PHE A 64 -1.41 -5.79 -1.49
C PHE A 64 -0.43 -5.51 -0.34
N TRP A 65 0.89 -5.67 -0.55
CA TRP A 65 1.91 -5.34 0.44
C TRP A 65 1.95 -3.85 0.74
N GLU A 66 1.89 -3.02 -0.30
CA GLU A 66 1.89 -1.57 -0.18
C GLU A 66 0.69 -1.04 0.63
N ILE A 67 -0.49 -1.67 0.50
CA ILE A 67 -1.65 -1.34 1.34
C ILE A 67 -1.39 -1.69 2.81
N ASP A 68 -0.79 -2.84 3.11
CA ASP A 68 -0.48 -3.25 4.48
C ASP A 68 0.54 -2.30 5.13
N ASP A 69 1.60 -1.93 4.42
CA ASP A 69 2.58 -0.96 4.88
C ASP A 69 1.96 0.42 5.10
N ASP A 70 1.18 0.92 4.14
CA ASP A 70 0.49 2.22 4.27
C ASP A 70 -0.49 2.22 5.45
N LEU A 71 -1.19 1.12 5.74
CA LEU A 71 -2.09 1.06 6.90
C LEU A 71 -1.31 1.10 8.22
N ARG A 72 -0.14 0.46 8.30
CA ARG A 72 0.73 0.46 9.49
C ARG A 72 1.41 1.80 9.74
N ASP A 73 1.83 2.49 8.67
CA ASP A 73 2.56 3.74 8.74
C ASP A 73 1.68 4.99 8.56
N TYR A 74 0.36 4.82 8.43
CA TYR A 74 -0.62 5.90 8.18
C TYR A 74 -0.38 7.18 8.98
N GLU A 75 -0.31 7.10 10.32
CA GLU A 75 -0.11 8.28 11.16
C GLU A 75 1.25 8.94 10.94
N LYS A 76 2.29 8.14 10.70
CA LYS A 76 3.65 8.63 10.43
C LYS A 76 3.72 9.30 9.06
N ASP A 77 3.04 8.76 8.05
CA ASP A 77 3.00 9.32 6.70
C ASP A 77 2.22 10.63 6.67
N VAL A 78 1.10 10.72 7.38
CA VAL A 78 0.39 11.98 7.58
C VAL A 78 1.30 13.00 8.27
N LEU A 79 2.05 12.59 9.29
CA LEU A 79 2.99 13.48 9.98
C LEU A 79 4.12 13.98 9.08
N LYS A 80 4.72 13.10 8.28
CA LYS A 80 5.81 13.41 7.35
C LYS A 80 5.37 14.06 6.04
N ASN A 81 4.05 14.15 5.81
CA ASN A 81 3.47 14.54 4.54
C ASN A 81 3.91 13.63 3.36
N THR A 82 3.99 12.32 3.60
CA THR A 82 4.33 11.30 2.60
C THR A 82 3.07 10.75 1.94
N PHE A 83 3.20 10.20 0.73
CA PHE A 83 2.08 9.53 0.07
C PHE A 83 1.67 8.28 0.84
N ASN A 84 0.36 8.09 0.95
CA ASN A 84 -0.24 6.96 1.60
C ASN A 84 -1.62 6.75 0.97
N ILE A 85 -1.92 5.55 0.50
CA ILE A 85 -3.12 5.29 -0.28
C ILE A 85 -4.39 5.48 0.56
N TYR A 86 -4.38 5.07 1.84
CA TYR A 86 -5.53 5.27 2.73
C TYR A 86 -5.74 6.77 3.00
N ARG A 87 -4.66 7.53 3.24
CA ARG A 87 -4.70 9.00 3.35
C ARG A 87 -5.37 9.65 2.14
N MET A 88 -5.08 9.19 0.93
CA MET A 88 -5.74 9.71 -0.27
C MET A 88 -7.25 9.42 -0.28
N TYR A 89 -7.66 8.23 0.17
CA TYR A 89 -9.07 7.88 0.33
C TYR A 89 -9.77 8.71 1.43
N VAL A 90 -9.08 9.03 2.52
CA VAL A 90 -9.57 9.96 3.55
C VAL A 90 -9.82 11.34 2.97
N ASN A 91 -8.91 11.85 2.14
CA ASN A 91 -9.11 13.14 1.49
C ASN A 91 -10.28 13.15 0.50
N LEU A 92 -10.47 12.07 -0.28
CA LEU A 92 -11.57 11.96 -1.24
C LEU A 92 -12.95 11.80 -0.60
N TYR A 93 -13.04 10.98 0.45
CA TYR A 93 -14.31 10.48 0.96
C TYR A 93 -14.61 10.89 2.40
N GLY A 94 -13.67 11.55 3.09
CA GLY A 94 -13.80 11.99 4.47
C GLY A 94 -14.20 10.84 5.39
N ASN A 95 -15.33 11.01 6.09
CA ASN A 95 -15.90 10.02 7.00
C ASN A 95 -16.27 8.69 6.32
N ASN A 96 -16.48 8.66 5.00
CA ASN A 96 -16.83 7.44 4.26
C ASN A 96 -15.60 6.69 3.72
N SER A 97 -14.39 7.18 3.98
CA SER A 97 -13.14 6.63 3.46
C SER A 97 -12.95 5.15 3.76
N GLU A 98 -13.24 4.70 4.98
CA GLU A 98 -13.12 3.28 5.36
C GLU A 98 -14.00 2.38 4.47
N LEU A 99 -15.24 2.77 4.20
CA LEU A 99 -16.15 2.00 3.34
C LEU A 99 -15.60 1.89 1.92
N HIS A 100 -15.16 3.01 1.34
CA HIS A 100 -14.61 3.04 -0.02
C HIS A 100 -13.28 2.29 -0.11
N PHE A 101 -12.44 2.39 0.92
CA PHE A 101 -11.14 1.72 0.97
C PHE A 101 -11.28 0.21 1.14
N LYS A 102 -12.22 -0.26 1.98
CA LYS A 102 -12.55 -1.70 2.08
C LYS A 102 -13.03 -2.28 0.75
N ARG A 103 -13.76 -1.51 -0.06
CA ARG A 103 -14.16 -1.95 -1.41
C ARG A 103 -12.96 -2.09 -2.33
N TYR A 104 -12.06 -1.10 -2.33
CA TYR A 104 -10.82 -1.15 -3.12
C TYR A 104 -9.95 -2.35 -2.75
N ILE A 105 -9.74 -2.58 -1.45
CA ILE A 105 -9.03 -3.75 -0.94
C ILE A 105 -9.63 -5.04 -1.47
N ARG A 106 -10.96 -5.21 -1.38
CA ARG A 106 -11.64 -6.42 -1.87
C ARG A 106 -11.47 -6.63 -3.37
N GLU A 107 -11.43 -5.54 -4.15
CA GLU A 107 -11.16 -5.61 -5.59
C GLU A 107 -9.75 -6.14 -5.84
N ILE A 108 -8.74 -5.66 -5.11
CA ILE A 108 -7.36 -6.16 -5.20
C ILE A 108 -7.24 -7.61 -4.76
N GLU A 109 -7.85 -7.99 -3.63
CA GLU A 109 -7.87 -9.37 -3.13
C GLU A 109 -8.50 -10.33 -4.14
N ALA A 110 -9.60 -9.93 -4.78
CA ALA A 110 -10.25 -10.74 -5.81
C ALA A 110 -9.34 -10.94 -7.03
N GLN A 111 -8.68 -9.88 -7.50
CA GLN A 111 -7.74 -9.96 -8.63
C GLN A 111 -6.52 -10.84 -8.29
N LEU A 112 -5.95 -10.67 -7.09
CA LEU A 112 -4.83 -11.48 -6.62
C LEU A 112 -5.23 -12.96 -6.51
N SER A 113 -6.39 -13.25 -5.94
CA SER A 113 -6.92 -14.61 -5.81
C SER A 113 -7.18 -15.26 -7.17
N GLU A 114 -7.76 -14.53 -8.12
CA GLU A 114 -7.96 -15.00 -9.48
C GLU A 114 -6.63 -15.35 -10.17
N GLN A 115 -5.63 -14.47 -10.06
CA GLN A 115 -4.30 -14.72 -10.61
C GLN A 115 -3.62 -15.91 -9.92
N PHE A 116 -3.69 -16.01 -8.60
CA PHE A 116 -3.12 -17.13 -7.87
C PHE A 116 -3.73 -18.47 -8.30
N ASN A 117 -5.06 -18.54 -8.43
CA ASN A 117 -5.76 -19.73 -8.90
C ASN A 117 -5.36 -20.08 -10.34
N TYR A 118 -5.31 -19.10 -11.24
CA TYR A 118 -4.85 -19.29 -12.61
C TYR A 118 -3.41 -19.85 -12.68
N LEU A 119 -2.49 -19.23 -11.94
CA LEU A 119 -1.09 -19.67 -11.88
C LEU A 119 -0.94 -21.03 -11.20
N SER A 120 -1.80 -21.41 -10.27
CA SER A 120 -1.72 -22.73 -9.63
C SER A 120 -1.95 -23.88 -10.60
N ILE A 121 -2.70 -23.62 -11.69
CA ILE A 121 -2.95 -24.58 -12.77
C ILE A 121 -1.81 -24.50 -13.79
N LYS A 122 -1.42 -23.29 -14.20
CA LYS A 122 -0.47 -23.09 -15.31
C LYS A 122 1.01 -23.22 -14.92
N TYR A 123 1.36 -22.82 -13.71
CA TYR A 123 2.72 -22.79 -13.16
C TYR A 123 2.75 -23.33 -11.71
N PRO A 124 2.42 -24.61 -11.50
CA PRO A 124 2.27 -25.19 -10.16
C PRO A 124 3.55 -25.09 -9.32
N GLU A 125 4.72 -25.24 -9.92
CA GLU A 125 6.02 -25.11 -9.22
C GLU A 125 6.27 -23.69 -8.73
N PHE A 126 5.87 -22.66 -9.50
CA PHE A 126 5.97 -21.26 -9.08
C PHE A 126 5.09 -21.02 -7.84
N ILE A 127 3.84 -21.48 -7.87
CA ILE A 127 2.93 -21.34 -6.74
C ILE A 127 3.42 -22.13 -5.53
N LYS A 128 3.92 -23.36 -5.73
CA LYS A 128 4.50 -24.15 -4.64
C LYS A 128 5.64 -23.39 -3.97
N ARG A 129 6.61 -22.88 -4.74
CA ARG A 129 7.71 -22.09 -4.18
C ARG A 129 7.23 -20.81 -3.49
N ARG A 130 6.21 -20.14 -4.05
CA ARG A 130 5.62 -18.96 -3.42
C ARG A 130 4.99 -19.30 -2.06
N ARG A 131 4.31 -20.44 -1.95
CA ARG A 131 3.74 -20.91 -0.67
C ARG A 131 4.82 -21.14 0.38
N GLU A 132 5.90 -21.83 0.00
CA GLU A 132 7.04 -22.06 0.89
C GLU A 132 7.64 -20.74 1.43
N ILE A 133 7.84 -19.74 0.55
CA ILE A 133 8.34 -18.42 0.96
C ILE A 133 7.37 -17.74 1.94
N LEU A 134 6.06 -17.83 1.69
CA LEU A 134 5.06 -17.25 2.59
C LEU A 134 5.05 -17.95 3.95
N ASP A 135 5.17 -19.28 3.98
CA ASP A 135 5.28 -20.04 5.22
C ASP A 135 6.54 -19.64 6.01
N GLU A 136 7.68 -19.45 5.32
CA GLU A 136 8.92 -18.95 5.92
C GLU A 136 8.75 -17.55 6.53
N LEU A 137 8.08 -16.63 5.83
CA LEU A 137 7.82 -15.26 6.30
C LEU A 137 6.88 -15.21 7.51
N ILE A 138 5.90 -16.12 7.56
CA ILE A 138 4.98 -16.28 8.69
C ILE A 138 5.74 -16.76 9.92
N ILE A 139 6.61 -17.76 9.77
CA ILE A 139 7.41 -18.30 10.87
C ILE A 139 8.33 -17.21 11.46
N GLN A 140 8.84 -16.31 10.63
CA GLN A 140 9.75 -15.25 11.06
C GLN A 140 9.02 -14.05 11.70
N GLU A 141 7.68 -14.07 11.80
CA GLU A 141 6.84 -12.95 12.26
C GLU A 141 7.06 -11.64 11.48
N ILE A 142 7.80 -11.70 10.37
CA ILE A 142 8.06 -10.56 9.47
C ILE A 142 6.75 -10.13 8.83
N THR A 143 5.86 -11.09 8.62
CA THR A 143 4.59 -10.87 7.95
C THR A 143 3.49 -11.48 8.81
N PRO A 144 2.42 -10.75 9.17
CA PRO A 144 1.26 -11.37 9.77
C PRO A 144 0.72 -12.42 8.81
N THR A 145 0.17 -13.50 9.37
CA THR A 145 -0.29 -14.78 8.78
C THR A 145 -1.32 -14.69 7.63
N LYS A 146 -1.47 -13.51 7.02
CA LYS A 146 -2.68 -12.98 6.39
C LYS A 146 -2.76 -13.16 4.87
N PHE A 147 -1.77 -13.79 4.22
CA PHE A 147 -1.85 -14.02 2.77
C PHE A 147 -2.94 -15.05 2.39
N TYR A 148 -3.31 -15.97 3.29
CA TYR A 148 -4.26 -17.06 3.01
C TYR A 148 -5.62 -16.93 3.67
N ILE A 149 -5.81 -15.94 4.55
CA ILE A 149 -7.03 -15.79 5.34
C ILE A 149 -7.56 -14.41 5.04
N THR A 150 -8.84 -14.34 4.64
CA THR A 150 -9.61 -13.10 4.50
C THR A 150 -9.19 -12.13 5.59
N GLN A 151 -8.50 -11.07 5.19
CA GLN A 151 -7.86 -10.16 6.11
C GLN A 151 -8.93 -9.45 6.95
N ASN A 152 -8.78 -9.53 8.28
CA ASN A 152 -9.23 -8.42 9.12
C ASN A 152 -8.16 -7.32 8.98
N TRP A 153 -8.31 -6.50 7.95
CA TRP A 153 -7.52 -5.28 7.77
C TRP A 153 -7.80 -4.37 8.96
N ASP A 154 -6.75 -4.02 9.71
CA ASP A 154 -6.85 -3.05 10.79
C ASP A 154 -6.74 -1.66 10.17
N ILE A 155 -7.88 -1.11 9.73
CA ILE A 155 -7.92 0.20 9.10
C ILE A 155 -7.92 1.26 10.22
N PRO A 156 -6.90 2.13 10.30
CA PRO A 156 -6.81 3.13 11.35
C PRO A 156 -7.93 4.16 11.20
N LYS A 157 -8.23 4.88 12.29
CA LYS A 157 -9.24 5.94 12.24
C LYS A 157 -8.80 7.06 11.29
N PRO A 158 -9.71 7.60 10.47
CA PRO A 158 -9.35 8.64 9.50
C PRO A 158 -8.96 9.94 10.21
N ILE A 159 -7.81 10.51 9.83
CA ILE A 159 -7.37 11.85 10.22
C ILE A 159 -8.00 12.84 9.22
N LEU A 160 -9.11 13.46 9.62
CA LEU A 160 -9.87 14.40 8.77
C LEU A 160 -9.24 15.79 8.71
N ASP A 161 -8.54 16.20 9.76
CA ASP A 161 -7.80 17.46 9.84
C ASP A 161 -6.32 17.16 10.06
N GLU A 162 -5.60 17.00 8.96
CA GLU A 162 -4.17 16.73 8.99
C GLU A 162 -3.35 17.90 9.56
N HIS A 163 -3.81 19.14 9.40
CA HIS A 163 -3.07 20.31 9.88
C HIS A 163 -3.07 20.35 11.42
N SER A 164 -4.25 20.18 12.01
CA SER A 164 -4.42 20.05 13.46
C SER A 164 -3.65 18.85 14.02
N TRP A 165 -3.71 17.71 13.33
CA TRP A 165 -2.98 16.50 13.70
C TRP A 165 -1.46 16.73 13.73
N ARG A 166 -0.88 17.26 12.64
CA ARG A 166 0.57 17.52 12.54
C ARG A 166 1.03 18.52 13.61
N THR A 167 0.26 19.57 13.84
CA THR A 167 0.60 20.60 14.84
C THR A 167 0.60 20.01 16.25
N THR A 168 -0.43 19.24 16.61
CA THR A 168 -0.54 18.59 17.92
C THR A 168 0.61 17.63 18.16
N ARG A 169 0.88 16.74 17.19
CA ARG A 169 1.90 15.70 17.33
C ARG A 169 3.33 16.26 17.34
N SER A 170 3.58 17.30 16.55
CA SER A 170 4.89 17.99 16.55
C SER A 170 5.16 18.66 17.91
N ASN A 171 4.15 19.29 18.51
CA ASN A 171 4.28 19.91 19.82
C ASN A 171 4.51 18.88 20.94
N GLU A 172 3.87 17.71 20.87
CA GLU A 172 4.11 16.61 21.81
C GLU A 172 5.54 16.07 21.71
N LEU A 173 6.06 15.89 20.49
CA LEU A 173 7.44 15.44 20.24
C LEU A 173 8.50 16.44 20.73
N LEU A 174 8.20 17.75 20.68
CA LEU A 174 9.09 18.78 21.23
C LEU A 174 9.11 18.76 22.76
N LYS A 175 7.95 18.51 23.41
CA LYS A 175 7.85 18.41 24.87
C LYS A 175 8.60 17.20 25.43
N THR A 176 8.55 16.06 24.76
CA THR A 176 9.26 14.85 25.22
C THR A 176 10.78 14.98 25.08
N LYS A 177 11.26 15.66 24.02
CA LYS A 177 12.69 15.97 23.86
C LYS A 177 13.19 17.00 24.87
N GLY A 178 12.38 17.99 25.25
CA GLY A 178 12.74 19.00 26.25
C GLY A 178 12.67 18.53 27.71
N GLN A 179 12.18 17.31 27.98
CA GLN A 179 12.21 16.68 29.31
C GLN A 179 13.38 15.69 29.49
N SER A 180 14.24 15.56 28.47
CA SER A 180 15.42 14.68 28.49
C SER A 180 16.76 15.43 28.68
N GLU A 181 16.72 16.73 28.97
CA GLU A 181 17.86 17.58 29.35
C GLU A 181 17.78 17.97 30.83
#